data_AF-A0A524DTG6-F1
#
_entry.id   AF-A0A524DTG6-F1
#
_cell.length_a   1.000
_cell.length_b   1.000
_cell.length_c   1.000
_cell.angle_alpha   90.00
_cell.angle_beta   90.00
_cell.angle_gamma   90.00
#
_symmetry.space_group_name_H-M   'P 1'
#
loop_
_entity.id
_entity.type
_entity.pdbx_description
1 polymer ?
#
loop_
_entity_poly.entity_id
_entity_poly.type
_entity_poly.pdbx_seq_one_letter_code
_entity_poly.pdbx_strand_id
1 'polypeptide(L)' 'MAHEGLTIALILLGFVLLLGYHLGPSREARAFKRTEAKIMLVPTGVLLFIMAAVVFSGILG' A
#
# COMPACT_ATOMS: atom_id res chain seq x y z
N MET A 1 17.87 -5.40 -12.72
CA MET A 1 17.23 -4.27 -13.44
C MET A 1 15.69 -4.30 -13.42
N ALA A 2 15.01 -5.29 -14.03
CA ALA A 2 13.53 -5.31 -14.01
C ALA A 2 12.93 -5.50 -12.60
N HIS A 3 13.52 -6.38 -11.78
CA HIS A 3 13.08 -6.62 -10.40
C HIS A 3 13.27 -5.39 -9.49
N GLU A 4 14.39 -4.67 -9.63
CA GLU A 4 14.66 -3.45 -8.86
C GLU A 4 13.61 -2.36 -9.15
N GLY A 5 13.26 -2.16 -10.44
CA GLY A 5 12.23 -1.21 -10.83
C GLY A 5 10.84 -1.58 -10.31
N LEU A 6 10.50 -2.87 -10.35
CA LEU A 6 9.25 -3.39 -9.80
C LEU A 6 9.17 -3.21 -8.28
N THR A 7 10.25 -3.52 -7.55
CA THR A 7 10.33 -3.29 -6.10
C THR A 7 10.08 -1.83 -5.74
N ILE A 8 10.73 -0.89 -6.44
CA ILE A 8 10.54 0.55 -6.20
C ILE A 8 9.08 0.96 -6.46
N ALA A 9 8.49 0.48 -7.55
CA ALA A 9 7.08 0.77 -7.87
C ALA A 9 6.12 0.26 -6.78
N LEU A 10 6.34 -0.95 -6.27
CA LEU A 10 5.53 -1.53 -5.19
C LEU A 10 5.64 -0.75 -3.88
N ILE A 11 6.85 -0.31 -3.53
CA ILE A 11 7.10 0.53 -2.34
C ILE A 11 6.38 1.87 -2.48
N LEU A 12 6.53 2.54 -3.62
CA LEU A 12 5.87 3.82 -3.88
C LEU A 12 4.34 3.70 -3.82
N LEU A 13 3.79 2.66 -4.44
CA LEU A 13 2.35 2.42 -4.44
C LEU A 13 1.82 2.11 -3.03
N GLY A 14 2.53 1.26 -2.26
CA GLY A 14 2.19 1.00 -0.85
C GLY A 14 2.17 2.27 -0.02
N PHE A 15 3.16 3.15 -0.22
CA PHE A 15 3.22 4.44 0.47
C PHE A 15 2.06 5.36 0.09
N VAL A 16 1.72 5.46 -1.20
CA VAL A 16 0.59 6.26 -1.70
C VAL A 16 -0.74 5.79 -1.10
N LEU A 17 -0.97 4.48 -0.96
CA LEU A 17 -2.20 3.95 -0.36
C LEU A 17 -2.33 4.31 1.13
N LEU A 18 -1.24 4.18 1.89
CA LEU A 18 -1.23 4.56 3.31
C LEU A 18 -1.40 6.07 3.51
N LEU A 19 -0.77 6.86 2.65
CA LEU A 19 -0.89 8.31 2.64
C LEU A 19 -2.32 8.74 2.26
N GLY A 20 -2.91 8.11 1.25
CA GLY A 20 -4.29 8.35 0.83
C GLY A 20 -5.32 8.04 1.92
N TYR A 21 -5.06 7.02 2.75
CA TYR A 21 -5.87 6.77 3.94
C TYR A 21 -5.73 7.88 5.00
N HIS A 22 -4.50 8.38 5.25
CA HIS A 22 -4.26 9.42 6.26
C HIS A 22 -4.71 10.83 5.83
N LEU A 23 -4.54 11.16 4.56
CA LEU A 23 -4.96 12.45 3.98
C LEU A 23 -6.44 12.46 3.58
N GLY A 24 -7.13 11.34 3.76
CA GLY A 24 -8.56 11.21 3.49
C GLY A 24 -9.43 12.09 4.40
N PRO A 25 -10.64 12.49 3.95
CA PRO A 25 -11.51 13.36 4.72
C PRO A 25 -11.92 12.76 6.07
N SER A 26 -11.71 13.51 7.16
CA SER A 26 -11.93 13.08 8.55
C SER A 26 -13.32 13.39 9.12
N ARG A 27 -14.25 13.95 8.33
CA ARG A 27 -15.58 14.36 8.82
C ARG A 27 -16.40 13.14 9.28
N GLU A 28 -16.99 13.25 10.47
CA GLU A 28 -17.72 12.18 11.19
C GLU A 28 -18.83 11.51 10.37
N ALA A 29 -19.47 12.24 9.44
CA ALA A 29 -20.50 11.70 8.54
C ALA A 29 -19.98 10.62 7.55
N ARG A 30 -18.67 10.38 7.47
CA ARG A 30 -18.05 9.32 6.64
C ARG A 30 -17.37 8.22 7.46
N ALA A 31 -17.70 8.05 8.74
CA ALA A 31 -17.12 6.99 9.58
C ALA A 31 -17.15 5.60 8.90
N PHE A 32 -18.26 5.24 8.24
CA PHE A 32 -18.37 4.02 7.44
C PHE A 32 -17.34 3.95 6.30
N LYS A 33 -17.21 5.02 5.51
CA LYS A 33 -16.22 5.08 4.42
C LYS A 33 -14.78 5.06 4.92
N ARG A 34 -14.52 5.59 6.12
CA ARG A 34 -13.20 5.51 6.75
C ARG A 34 -12.89 4.10 7.21
N THR A 35 -13.88 3.38 7.71
CA THR A 35 -13.76 1.96 8.06
C THR A 35 -13.52 1.11 6.81
N GLU A 36 -14.28 1.33 5.73
CA GLU A 36 -14.04 0.69 4.43
C GLU A 36 -12.62 0.96 3.93
N ALA A 37 -12.21 2.24 3.92
CA ALA A 37 -10.86 2.63 3.52
C ALA A 37 -9.77 2.01 4.42
N LYS A 38 -10.01 1.87 5.73
CA LYS A 38 -9.08 1.22 6.66
C LYS A 38 -8.95 -0.27 6.37
N ILE A 39 -10.05 -0.95 6.08
CA ILE A 39 -10.08 -2.40 5.80
C ILE A 39 -9.52 -2.71 4.41
N MET A 40 -9.60 -1.76 3.47
CA MET A 40 -9.08 -1.96 2.11
C MET A 40 -7.65 -1.41 1.95
N LEU A 41 -7.41 -0.12 2.20
CA LEU A 41 -6.15 0.55 1.86
C LEU A 41 -4.98 0.10 2.73
N VAL A 42 -5.21 -0.10 4.03
CA VAL A 42 -4.12 -0.45 4.97
C VAL A 42 -3.60 -1.88 4.71
N PRO A 43 -4.45 -2.91 4.62
CA PRO A 43 -3.98 -4.26 4.31
C PRO A 43 -3.34 -4.35 2.93
N THR A 44 -3.90 -3.67 1.92
CA THR A 44 -3.30 -3.63 0.58
C THR A 44 -1.93 -2.95 0.59
N GLY A 45 -1.78 -1.81 1.28
CA GLY A 45 -0.49 -1.14 1.41
C GLY A 45 0.56 -2.03 2.08
N VAL A 46 0.20 -2.72 3.16
CA VAL A 46 1.08 -3.70 3.84
C VAL A 46 1.45 -4.86 2.90
N LEU A 47 0.49 -5.39 2.16
CA LEU A 47 0.72 -6.47 1.19
C LEU A 47 1.73 -6.04 0.11
N LEU A 48 1.63 -4.82 -0.40
CA LEU A 48 2.57 -4.30 -1.40
C LEU A 48 4.00 -4.21 -0.87
N PHE A 49 4.21 -3.88 0.41
CA PHE A 49 5.55 -3.92 1.01
C PHE A 49 6.08 -5.34 1.17
N ILE A 50 5.22 -6.29 1.55
CA ILE A 50 5.60 -7.71 1.63
C ILE A 50 6.00 -8.21 0.23
N MET A 51 5.20 -7.89 -0.79
CA MET A 51 5.51 -8.25 -2.18
C MET A 51 6.81 -7.60 -2.66
N ALA A 52 7.05 -6.34 -2.33
CA ALA A 52 8.30 -5.65 -2.64
C ALA A 52 9.51 -6.36 -2.01
N ALA A 53 9.39 -6.81 -0.75
CA ALA A 53 10.43 -7.55 -0.05
C ALA A 53 10.69 -8.92 -0.70
N VAL A 54 9.65 -9.64 -1.12
CA VAL A 54 9.77 -10.93 -1.81
C VAL A 54 10.39 -10.78 -3.21
N VAL A 55 9.99 -9.75 -3.95
CA VAL A 55 10.58 -9.47 -5.27
C VAL A 55 12.04 -9.05 -5.14
N PHE A 56 12.37 -8.24 -4.13
CA PHE A 56 13.74 -7.78 -3.89
C PHE A 56 14.66 -8.88 -3.37
N SER A 57 14.15 -9.84 -2.57
CA SER A 57 14.95 -10.94 -2.05
C SER A 57 15.41 -11.93 -3.12
N GLY A 58 14.93 -11.80 -4.37
CA GLY A 58 15.32 -12.66 -5.47
C GLY A 58 14.70 -14.07 -5.40
N ILE A 59 13.75 -14.31 -4.49
CA ILE A 59 13.03 -15.61 -4.40
C ILE A 59 12.25 -15.92 -5.69
N LEU A 60 11.84 -14.88 -6.41
CA LEU A 60 11.11 -14.96 -7.68
C LEU A 60 12.01 -14.84 -8.92
N GLY A 61 13.34 -14.81 -8.73
CA GLY A 61 14.36 -14.68 -9.78
C GLY A 61 14.93 -16.00 -10.25
#